data_AF-A0A831KA33-F1
#
_entry.id   AF-A0A831KA33-F1
#
_cell.length_a   1.000
_cell.length_b   1.000
_cell.length_c   1.000
_cell.angle_alpha   90.00
_cell.angle_beta   90.00
_cell.angle_gamma   90.00
#
_symmetry.space_group_name_H-M   'P 1'
#
loop_
_entity.id
_entity.type
_entity.pdbx_description
1 polymer ?
#
loop_
_entity_poly.entity_id
_entity_poly.type
_entity_poly.pdbx_seq_one_letter_code
_entity_poly.pdbx_strand_id
1 'polypeptide(L)'
;MKYFNFRFFIKVVLISITVLVSTSCSNSSNDSNDCPVAVDTVNIIDEKVVGNAKYYLVLRISGWHDKSEIVELYNVKPSFDRCSISDVEPVYGNSLELDKTVTHLYFDVETKSLSIEYKDGEPSKAHNK
;
A
#
# COMPACT_ATOMS: atom_id res chain seq x y z
N MET A 1 48.94 -31.34 -33.02
CA MET A 1 47.79 -30.40 -33.03
C MET A 1 46.73 -30.94 -32.08
N LYS A 2 46.54 -30.32 -30.92
CA LYS A 2 45.53 -30.73 -29.92
C LYS A 2 44.24 -29.94 -30.19
N TYR A 3 43.15 -30.64 -30.44
CA TYR A 3 41.82 -30.04 -30.60
C TYR A 3 41.39 -29.41 -29.27
N PHE A 4 41.41 -28.08 -29.22
CA PHE A 4 40.85 -27.32 -28.11
C PHE A 4 39.33 -27.45 -28.19
N ASN A 5 38.73 -28.14 -27.22
CA ASN A 5 37.30 -28.45 -27.21
C ASN A 5 36.47 -27.19 -26.92
N PHE A 6 36.24 -26.39 -27.97
CA PHE A 6 35.51 -25.12 -27.97
C PHE A 6 34.10 -25.23 -27.35
N ARG A 7 33.45 -26.40 -27.48
CA ARG A 7 32.11 -26.65 -26.92
C ARG A 7 32.08 -26.77 -25.39
N PHE A 8 33.21 -27.10 -24.76
CA PHE A 8 33.31 -27.17 -23.30
C PHE A 8 33.46 -25.76 -22.70
N PHE A 9 34.22 -24.89 -23.38
CA PHE A 9 34.46 -23.52 -22.95
C PHE A 9 33.18 -22.66 -22.96
N ILE A 10 32.33 -22.81 -23.98
CA ILE A 10 31.04 -22.09 -24.08
C ILE A 10 30.09 -22.44 -22.92
N LYS A 11 30.04 -23.71 -22.51
CA LYS A 11 29.17 -24.15 -21.41
C LYS A 11 29.61 -23.59 -20.07
N VAL A 12 30.92 -23.52 -19.82
CA VAL A 12 31.47 -22.94 -18.58
C VAL A 12 31.22 -21.44 -18.52
N VAL A 13 31.39 -20.72 -19.64
CA VAL A 13 31.13 -19.27 -19.70
C VAL A 13 29.66 -18.93 -19.45
N LEU A 14 28.72 -19.69 -20.02
CA LEU A 14 27.28 -19.44 -19.82
C LEU A 14 26.83 -19.68 -18.35
N ILE A 15 27.39 -20.68 -17.67
CA ILE A 15 27.09 -20.97 -16.26
C ILE A 15 27.64 -19.86 -15.34
N SER A 16 28.82 -19.32 -15.66
CA SER A 16 29.42 -18.21 -14.88
C SER A 16 28.63 -16.91 -14.99
N ILE A 17 27.98 -16.64 -16.12
CA ILE A 17 27.14 -15.43 -16.31
C ILE A 17 25.86 -15.51 -15.47
N THR A 18 25.25 -16.69 -15.33
CA THR A 18 24.00 -16.85 -14.56
C THR A 18 24.18 -16.73 -13.05
N VAL A 19 25.39 -16.93 -12.52
CA VAL A 19 25.69 -16.78 -11.09
C VAL A 19 25.88 -15.31 -10.69
N LEU A 20 26.27 -14.44 -11.64
CA LEU A 20 26.46 -13.00 -11.37
C LEU A 20 25.15 -12.22 -11.31
N VAL A 21 24.08 -12.69 -11.97
CA VAL A 21 22.76 -12.03 -11.97
C VAL A 21 21.91 -12.35 -10.74
N SER A 22 22.26 -13.36 -9.93
CA SER A 22 21.49 -13.74 -8.74
C SER A 22 21.90 -13.02 -7.45
N THR A 23 22.86 -12.08 -7.50
CA THR A 23 23.32 -11.36 -6.30
C THR A 23 22.82 -9.92 -6.17
N SER A 24 21.93 -9.45 -7.05
CA SER A 24 21.30 -8.13 -6.91
C SER A 24 19.99 -8.17 -6.11
N CYS A 25 20.05 -8.70 -4.89
CA CYS A 25 19.10 -8.39 -3.82
C CYS A 25 19.92 -8.13 -2.55
N SER A 26 20.79 -7.11 -2.58
CA SER A 26 21.38 -6.60 -1.35
C SER A 26 20.32 -5.79 -0.61
N ASN A 27 19.67 -6.42 0.38
CA ASN A 27 19.03 -5.67 1.45
C ASN A 27 20.16 -4.99 2.26
N SER A 28 20.55 -3.79 1.84
CA SER A 28 21.41 -2.92 2.64
C SER A 28 20.55 -2.29 3.74
N SER A 29 20.42 -2.99 4.86
CA SER A 29 20.07 -2.38 6.12
C SER A 29 21.21 -1.48 6.58
N ASN A 30 21.00 -0.17 6.57
CA ASN A 30 21.30 0.79 7.65
C ASN A 30 21.60 2.20 7.10
N ASP A 31 20.81 3.16 7.57
CA ASP A 31 20.89 4.62 7.41
C ASP A 31 20.54 5.24 6.04
N SER A 32 19.25 5.28 5.74
CA SER A 32 18.55 6.41 5.12
C SER A 32 17.06 6.15 5.30
N ASN A 33 16.32 7.02 5.97
CA ASN A 33 15.44 7.99 5.31
C ASN A 33 14.92 7.69 3.87
N ASP A 34 14.85 6.46 3.40
CA ASP A 34 14.30 6.13 2.08
C ASP A 34 12.90 5.55 2.22
N CYS A 35 11.91 6.40 1.95
CA CYS A 35 10.55 5.93 1.70
C CYS A 35 10.48 5.26 0.33
N PRO A 36 9.44 4.46 0.05
CA PRO A 36 9.16 4.02 -1.30
C PRO A 36 9.08 5.20 -2.28
N VAL A 37 9.38 4.95 -3.56
CA VAL A 37 9.38 5.97 -4.64
C VAL A 37 8.04 6.72 -4.73
N ALA A 38 6.94 6.01 -4.44
CA ALA A 38 5.62 6.61 -4.26
C ALA A 38 5.19 6.40 -2.81
N VAL A 39 4.94 7.51 -2.13
CA VAL A 39 4.42 7.53 -0.76
C VAL A 39 2.92 7.75 -0.82
N ASP A 40 2.17 7.00 -0.02
CA ASP A 40 0.72 7.15 0.07
C ASP A 40 0.34 8.53 0.62
N THR A 41 -0.82 9.04 0.22
CA THR A 41 -1.45 10.18 0.90
C THR A 41 -2.40 9.65 1.96
N VAL A 42 -2.25 10.11 3.20
CA VAL A 42 -3.12 9.74 4.32
C VAL A 42 -3.76 10.97 4.93
N ASN A 43 -5.06 10.91 5.21
CA ASN A 43 -5.78 12.00 5.85
C ASN A 43 -6.85 11.45 6.81
N ILE A 44 -6.91 12.00 8.03
CA ILE A 44 -8.05 11.76 8.93
C ILE A 44 -9.22 12.59 8.38
N ILE A 45 -10.24 11.91 7.87
CA ILE A 45 -11.40 12.53 7.21
C ILE A 45 -12.59 12.70 8.14
N ASP A 46 -12.68 11.91 9.21
CA ASP A 46 -13.73 12.03 10.21
C ASP A 46 -13.31 11.47 11.58
N GLU A 47 -14.00 11.87 12.64
CA GLU A 47 -13.87 11.30 13.97
C GLU A 47 -15.23 11.16 14.65
N LYS A 48 -15.45 10.04 15.34
CA LYS A 48 -16.73 9.76 15.99
C LYS A 48 -16.56 9.06 17.33
N VAL A 49 -17.34 9.49 18.32
CA VAL A 49 -17.41 8.82 19.63
C VAL A 49 -18.61 7.87 19.65
N VAL A 50 -18.38 6.62 20.00
CA VAL A 50 -19.41 5.58 20.15
C VAL A 50 -19.24 4.95 21.53
N GLY A 51 -20.20 5.21 22.42
CA GLY A 51 -20.07 4.86 23.84
C GLY A 51 -18.87 5.55 24.48
N ASN A 52 -17.94 4.75 25.02
CA ASN A 52 -16.70 5.25 25.63
C ASN A 52 -15.48 5.17 24.70
N ALA A 53 -15.66 4.77 23.44
CA ALA A 53 -14.59 4.66 22.46
C ALA A 53 -14.66 5.80 21.44
N LYS A 54 -13.50 6.30 21.03
CA LYS A 54 -13.35 7.28 19.94
C LYS A 54 -12.71 6.60 18.74
N TYR A 55 -13.33 6.79 17.58
CA TYR A 55 -12.89 6.22 16.32
C TYR A 55 -12.47 7.32 15.36
N TYR A 56 -11.50 7.01 14.51
CA TYR A 56 -10.92 7.90 13.51
C TYR A 56 -11.03 7.23 12.15
N LEU A 57 -11.67 7.91 11.21
CA LEU A 57 -11.78 7.47 9.83
C LEU A 57 -10.66 8.12 9.02
N VAL A 58 -9.87 7.29 8.37
CA VAL A 58 -8.73 7.72 7.55
C VAL A 58 -8.98 7.33 6.11
N LEU A 59 -8.73 8.27 5.20
CA LEU A 59 -8.62 8.01 3.77
C LEU A 59 -7.14 7.87 3.43
N ARG A 60 -6.77 6.72 2.86
CA ARG A 60 -5.47 6.45 2.28
C ARG A 60 -5.61 6.37 0.76
N ILE A 61 -4.78 7.12 0.04
CA ILE A 61 -4.65 7.04 -1.41
C ILE A 61 -3.28 6.43 -1.70
N SER A 62 -3.28 5.21 -2.22
CA SER A 62 -2.06 4.46 -2.52
C SER A 62 -1.89 4.25 -4.02
N GLY A 63 -0.64 4.12 -4.47
CA GLY A 63 -0.30 3.88 -5.87
C GLY A 63 0.23 5.12 -6.60
N TRP A 64 1.06 4.88 -7.62
CA TRP A 64 1.74 5.93 -8.37
C TRP A 64 0.95 6.38 -9.60
N HIS A 65 0.64 5.43 -10.51
CA HIS A 65 -0.15 5.67 -11.70
C HIS A 65 -1.62 5.28 -11.47
N ASP A 66 -1.84 4.01 -11.14
CA ASP A 66 -3.16 3.49 -10.78
C ASP A 66 -3.35 3.69 -9.27
N LYS A 67 -4.14 4.70 -8.91
CA LYS A 67 -4.41 5.03 -7.51
C LYS A 67 -5.58 4.19 -6.99
N SER A 68 -5.41 3.65 -5.79
CA SER A 68 -6.48 3.02 -5.00
C SER A 68 -6.82 3.91 -3.82
N GLU A 69 -8.11 4.15 -3.61
CA GLU A 69 -8.62 4.79 -2.41
C GLU A 69 -9.00 3.71 -1.39
N ILE A 70 -8.50 3.83 -0.17
CA ILE A 70 -8.69 2.86 0.91
C ILE A 70 -9.20 3.64 2.11
N VAL A 71 -10.28 3.15 2.72
CA VAL A 71 -10.78 3.70 3.97
C VAL A 71 -10.39 2.80 5.12
N GLU A 72 -9.76 3.40 6.13
CA GLU A 72 -9.24 2.75 7.31
C GLU A 72 -9.93 3.32 8.56
N LEU A 73 -10.29 2.44 9.51
CA LEU A 73 -10.88 2.82 10.78
C LEU A 73 -9.94 2.48 11.93
N TYR A 74 -9.66 3.48 12.76
CA TYR A 74 -8.80 3.33 13.94
C TYR A 74 -9.60 3.58 15.22
N ASN A 75 -9.31 2.82 16.28
CA ASN A 75 -9.88 3.01 17.62
C ASN A 75 -8.96 3.81 18.58
N VAL A 76 -7.81 4.25 18.07
CA VAL A 76 -6.86 5.16 18.71
C VAL A 76 -6.42 6.14 17.63
N LYS A 77 -6.13 7.39 18.00
CA LYS A 77 -5.71 8.39 17.01
C LYS A 77 -4.37 7.96 16.39
N PRO A 78 -4.30 7.69 15.08
CA PRO A 78 -3.03 7.33 14.45
C PRO A 78 -2.15 8.57 14.28
N SER A 79 -0.84 8.34 14.33
CA SER A 79 0.16 9.25 13.80
C SER A 79 0.89 8.59 12.64
N PHE A 80 1.19 9.37 11.61
CA PHE A 80 1.83 8.86 10.40
C PHE A 80 3.24 9.40 10.31
N ASP A 81 4.19 8.52 10.00
CA ASP A 81 5.56 8.93 9.73
C ASP A 81 5.67 9.60 8.35
N ARG A 82 6.88 10.02 7.99
CA ARG A 82 7.17 10.65 6.70
C ARG A 82 6.94 9.74 5.48
N CYS A 83 6.77 8.44 5.69
CA CYS A 83 6.46 7.45 4.66
C CYS A 83 4.98 7.04 4.71
N SER A 84 4.14 7.77 5.44
CA SER A 84 2.70 7.49 5.61
C SER A 84 2.39 6.13 6.25
N ILE A 85 3.34 5.61 7.04
CA ILE A 85 3.17 4.41 7.87
C ILE A 85 2.59 4.85 9.21
N SER A 86 1.52 4.19 9.63
CA SER A 86 0.86 4.46 10.91
C SER A 86 1.64 3.84 12.08
N ASP A 87 1.67 4.54 13.22
CA ASP A 87 2.20 4.03 14.49
C ASP A 87 1.31 2.97 15.15
N VAL A 88 0.04 2.90 14.74
CA VAL A 88 -0.95 1.93 15.18
C VAL A 88 -1.60 1.24 13.98
N GLU A 89 -2.06 0.00 14.15
CA GLU A 89 -2.76 -0.73 13.08
C GLU A 89 -4.24 -0.33 13.01
N PRO A 90 -4.84 -0.22 11.82
CA PRO A 90 -6.28 -0.01 11.69
C PRO A 90 -7.05 -1.23 12.22
N VAL A 91 -8.20 -0.97 12.84
CA VAL A 91 -9.16 -2.00 13.23
C VAL A 91 -9.86 -2.57 12.01
N TYR A 92 -9.98 -1.78 10.94
CA TYR A 92 -10.57 -2.18 9.68
C TYR A 92 -9.96 -1.38 8.52
N GLY A 93 -9.82 -1.99 7.35
CA GLY A 93 -9.43 -1.31 6.12
C GLY A 93 -10.08 -1.98 4.90
N ASN A 94 -10.62 -1.18 3.97
CA ASN A 94 -11.12 -1.70 2.69
C ASN A 94 -10.97 -0.68 1.56
N SER A 95 -10.75 -1.17 0.35
CA SER A 95 -10.67 -0.34 -0.86
C SER A 95 -12.06 0.16 -1.28
N LEU A 96 -12.11 1.40 -1.76
CA LEU A 96 -13.29 1.99 -2.37
C LEU A 96 -13.37 1.65 -3.86
N GLU A 97 -14.60 1.60 -4.38
CA GLU A 97 -14.85 1.53 -5.82
C GLU A 97 -14.67 2.92 -6.45
N LEU A 98 -13.68 3.07 -7.33
CA LEU A 98 -13.23 4.36 -7.88
C LEU A 98 -14.26 5.04 -8.80
N ASP A 99 -15.18 4.28 -9.38
CA ASP A 99 -16.19 4.75 -10.33
C ASP A 99 -17.53 5.11 -9.66
N LYS A 100 -17.60 5.00 -8.33
CA LYS A 100 -18.83 5.25 -7.56
C LYS A 100 -18.61 6.31 -6.50
N THR A 101 -19.69 7.02 -6.19
CA THR A 101 -19.70 7.97 -5.09
C THR A 101 -20.14 7.25 -3.81
N VAL A 102 -19.30 7.30 -2.78
CA VAL A 102 -19.65 6.83 -1.43
C VAL A 102 -20.72 7.75 -0.85
N THR A 103 -21.83 7.18 -0.42
CA THR A 103 -22.93 7.93 0.22
C THR A 103 -22.91 7.77 1.74
N HIS A 104 -22.73 6.54 2.20
CA HIS A 104 -22.71 6.22 3.61
C HIS A 104 -21.66 5.15 3.90
N LEU A 105 -21.12 5.23 5.10
CA LEU A 105 -20.18 4.28 5.64
C LEU A 105 -20.68 3.87 7.03
N TYR A 106 -20.98 2.58 7.18
CA TYR A 106 -21.50 2.00 8.40
C TYR A 106 -20.45 1.08 8.99
N PHE A 107 -20.14 1.29 10.26
CA PHE A 107 -19.29 0.38 11.02
C PHE A 107 -20.11 -0.28 12.11
N ASP A 108 -20.15 -1.60 12.09
CA ASP A 108 -20.74 -2.41 13.13
C ASP A 108 -19.64 -2.81 14.13
N VAL A 109 -19.76 -2.31 15.35
CA VAL A 109 -18.79 -2.53 16.43
C VAL A 109 -18.82 -3.97 16.94
N GLU A 110 -20.00 -4.63 16.92
CA GLU A 110 -20.15 -5.99 17.44
C GLU A 110 -19.57 -7.00 16.46
N THR A 111 -19.89 -6.85 15.18
CA THR A 111 -19.40 -7.75 14.12
C THR A 111 -18.04 -7.35 13.56
N LYS A 112 -17.53 -6.16 13.94
CA LYS A 112 -16.30 -5.55 13.42
C LYS A 112 -16.29 -5.48 11.90
N SER A 113 -17.45 -5.17 11.31
CA SER A 113 -17.64 -5.12 9.86
C SER A 113 -17.86 -3.69 9.40
N LEU A 114 -17.31 -3.36 8.22
CA LEU A 114 -17.57 -2.09 7.54
C LEU A 114 -18.43 -2.36 6.31
N SER A 115 -19.53 -1.65 6.20
CA SER A 115 -20.39 -1.64 5.01
C SER A 115 -20.34 -0.26 4.37
N ILE A 116 -20.08 -0.23 3.06
CA ILE A 116 -19.98 1.00 2.28
C ILE A 116 -21.14 0.99 1.29
N GLU A 117 -21.98 2.02 1.35
CA GLU A 117 -23.08 2.21 0.42
C GLU A 117 -22.69 3.19 -0.67
N TYR A 118 -22.80 2.73 -1.90
CA TYR A 118 -22.48 3.50 -3.10
C TYR A 118 -23.75 3.98 -3.79
N LYS A 119 -23.66 5.12 -4.45
CA LYS A 119 -24.64 5.54 -5.45
C LYS A 119 -24.03 5.40 -6.83
N ASP A 120 -24.77 4.75 -7.72
CA ASP A 120 -24.42 4.69 -9.14
C ASP A 120 -24.56 6.10 -9.75
N GLY A 121 -23.49 6.59 -10.37
CA GLY A 121 -23.48 7.85 -11.11
C GLY A 121 -22.42 8.84 -10.65
N GLU A 122 -21.63 9.26 -11.64
CA GLU A 122 -20.42 10.09 -11.65
C GLU A 122 -19.35 9.79 -10.58
N PRO A 123 -18.09 9.56 -11.01
CA PRO A 123 -16.99 9.32 -10.09
C PRO A 123 -16.88 10.49 -9.10
N SER A 124 -16.56 10.17 -7.85
CA SER A 124 -16.16 11.16 -6.86
C SER A 124 -15.17 12.11 -7.51
N LYS A 125 -15.52 13.39 -7.66
CA LYS A 125 -14.61 14.45 -8.14
C LYS A 125 -13.59 14.79 -7.05
N ALA A 126 -12.92 13.78 -6.50
CA ALA A 126 -11.80 13.96 -5.59
C ALA A 126 -10.50 14.05 -6.41
N HIS A 127 -10.23 15.29 -6.82
CA HIS A 127 -8.89 15.88 -6.78
C HIS A 127 -7.81 15.31 -7.73
N ASN A 128 -7.95 15.66 -9.01
CA ASN A 128 -6.78 16.11 -9.77
C ASN A 128 -6.49 17.57 -9.37
N LYS A 129 -5.59 17.78 -8.40
CA LYS A 129 -4.86 19.05 -8.28
C LYS A 129 -3.47 18.81 -7.73
#